data_AF-A0AAV7AAA2-F1
#
_entry.id   AF-A0AAV7AAA2-F1
#
_cell.length_a   1.000
_cell.length_b   1.000
_cell.length_c   1.000
_cell.angle_alpha   90.00
_cell.angle_beta   90.00
_cell.angle_gamma   90.00
#
_symmetry.space_group_name_H-M   'P 1'
#
loop_
_entity.id
_entity.type
_entity.pdbx_description
1 polymer ?
#
loop_
_entity_poly.entity_id
_entity_poly.type
_entity_poly.pdbx_seq_one_letter_code
_entity_poly.pdbx_strand_id
1 'polypeptide(L)'
;MPLHKYPPAIWKSLKLKEGIYTRLPAHYLKSLNDTEKPTPVHWRPHGLKYRLNPKTGQRERVQDVPVLPYFPPEADEGLWGGEGWISGFRYANNDKLTSRVRKLWRPQLFSRQLYSEILDNTFPIAVTMRTLDLIDAAYGFDFYILKTPQRDLCSKLGMELKRAMLMRLAKKDADLYPNDPEKREQIYNKYKVHFL
;
A
#
# COMPACT_ATOMS: atom_id res chain seq x y z
N MET A 1 8.03 -33.20 -27.62
CA MET A 1 8.46 -32.17 -26.64
C MET A 1 7.98 -32.60 -25.27
N PRO A 2 8.83 -32.70 -24.24
CA PRO A 2 8.37 -33.01 -22.90
C PRO A 2 7.52 -31.85 -22.34
N LEU A 3 6.43 -32.18 -21.64
CA LEU A 3 5.57 -31.21 -20.95
C LEU A 3 5.93 -31.16 -19.46
N HIS A 4 5.82 -29.98 -18.84
CA HIS A 4 5.98 -29.86 -17.39
C HIS A 4 4.80 -30.49 -16.65
N LYS A 5 5.05 -31.17 -15.54
CA LYS A 5 4.02 -31.71 -14.64
C LYS A 5 3.17 -30.61 -13.99
N TYR A 6 3.77 -29.47 -13.69
CA TYR A 6 3.11 -28.32 -13.07
C TYR A 6 3.34 -27.04 -13.89
N PRO A 7 2.32 -26.17 -14.05
CA PRO A 7 2.47 -24.94 -14.80
C PRO A 7 3.45 -23.95 -14.13
N PRO A 8 4.27 -23.21 -14.90
CA PRO A 8 5.23 -22.25 -14.34
C PRO A 8 4.63 -21.21 -13.39
N ALA A 9 3.36 -20.83 -13.60
CA ALA A 9 2.67 -19.86 -12.76
C ALA A 9 2.55 -20.29 -11.29
N ILE A 10 2.47 -21.59 -10.99
CA ILE A 10 2.30 -22.09 -9.63
C ILE A 10 3.62 -22.45 -8.93
N TRP A 11 4.76 -22.41 -9.63
CA TRP A 11 6.05 -22.84 -9.06
C TRP A 11 6.43 -22.05 -7.79
N LYS A 12 6.14 -20.74 -7.74
CA LYS A 12 6.35 -19.93 -6.53
C LYS A 12 5.51 -20.43 -5.35
N SER A 13 4.25 -20.80 -5.58
CA SER A 13 3.38 -21.35 -4.55
C SER A 13 3.78 -22.75 -4.11
N LEU A 14 4.30 -23.58 -5.02
CA LEU A 14 4.83 -24.90 -4.70
C LEU A 14 6.10 -24.79 -3.84
N LYS A 15 6.99 -23.83 -4.15
CA LYS A 15 8.19 -23.56 -3.35
C LYS A 15 7.86 -23.22 -1.89
N LEU A 16 6.73 -22.55 -1.63
CA LEU A 16 6.28 -22.25 -0.26
C LEU A 16 5.81 -23.50 0.52
N LYS A 17 5.46 -24.58 -0.19
CA LYS A 17 5.00 -25.85 0.39
C LYS A 17 6.14 -26.87 0.60
N GLU A 18 7.38 -26.50 0.29
CA GLU A 18 8.53 -27.40 0.35
C GLU A 18 9.69 -26.80 1.17
N GLY A 19 10.56 -27.67 1.69
CA GLY A 19 11.82 -27.29 2.31
C GLY A 19 11.69 -26.42 3.57
N ILE A 20 12.48 -25.35 3.64
CA ILE A 20 12.51 -24.44 4.80
C ILE A 20 11.25 -23.57 4.91
N TYR A 21 10.54 -23.33 3.80
CA TYR A 21 9.39 -22.41 3.80
C TYR A 21 8.17 -22.98 4.51
N THR A 22 8.05 -24.31 4.62
CA THR A 22 6.99 -24.97 5.41
C THR A 22 7.10 -24.70 6.90
N ARG A 23 8.30 -24.33 7.37
CA ARG A 23 8.56 -23.98 8.78
C ARG A 23 8.21 -22.53 9.11
N LEU A 24 7.82 -21.72 8.12
CA LEU A 24 7.41 -20.34 8.38
C LEU A 24 6.06 -20.29 9.13
N PRO A 25 5.84 -19.25 9.96
CA PRO A 25 4.59 -19.10 10.68
C PRO A 25 3.37 -19.02 9.75
N ALA A 26 2.29 -19.69 10.14
CA ALA A 26 1.07 -19.80 9.34
C ALA A 26 0.42 -18.43 9.03
N HIS A 27 0.43 -17.49 9.98
CA HIS A 27 -0.12 -16.16 9.78
C HIS A 27 0.63 -15.37 8.69
N TYR A 28 1.96 -15.52 8.62
CA TYR A 28 2.79 -14.88 7.60
C TYR A 28 2.57 -15.51 6.21
N LEU A 29 2.46 -16.84 6.15
CA LEU A 29 2.11 -17.52 4.90
C LEU A 29 0.73 -17.12 4.39
N LYS A 30 -0.24 -16.88 5.30
CA LYS A 30 -1.57 -16.37 4.93
C LYS A 30 -1.47 -14.96 4.33
N SER A 31 -0.71 -14.04 4.92
CA SER A 31 -0.55 -12.69 4.37
C SER A 31 0.17 -12.66 3.03
N LEU A 32 1.13 -13.58 2.78
CA LEU A 32 1.80 -13.69 1.47
C LEU A 32 0.86 -14.13 0.35
N ASN A 33 -0.19 -14.89 0.68
CA ASN A 33 -1.20 -15.35 -0.26
C ASN A 33 -2.41 -14.40 -0.35
N ASP A 34 -2.36 -13.22 0.28
CA ASP A 34 -3.40 -12.21 0.13
C ASP A 34 -3.45 -11.75 -1.35
N THR A 35 -4.63 -11.85 -1.95
CA THR A 35 -4.90 -11.51 -3.34
C THR A 35 -5.90 -10.37 -3.47
N GLU A 36 -6.24 -9.73 -2.34
CA GLU A 36 -7.11 -8.58 -2.36
C GLU A 36 -6.50 -7.42 -3.16
N LYS A 37 -7.37 -6.68 -3.84
CA LYS A 37 -6.95 -5.59 -4.73
C LYS A 37 -6.60 -4.34 -3.92
N PRO A 38 -5.62 -3.55 -4.37
CA PRO A 38 -5.31 -2.27 -3.76
C PRO A 38 -6.41 -1.24 -4.03
N THR A 39 -6.44 -0.20 -3.20
CA THR A 39 -7.34 0.94 -3.35
C THR A 39 -7.05 1.70 -4.66
N PRO A 40 -8.08 2.13 -5.42
CA PRO A 40 -7.88 2.90 -6.65
C PRO A 40 -7.19 4.25 -6.37
N VAL A 41 -6.10 4.51 -7.10
CA VAL A 41 -5.34 5.78 -7.03
C VAL A 41 -5.39 6.51 -8.37
N HIS A 42 -4.82 5.90 -9.42
CA HIS A 42 -4.65 6.53 -10.73
C HIS A 42 -5.84 6.35 -11.69
N TRP A 43 -6.95 5.83 -11.19
CA TRP A 43 -8.15 5.55 -11.96
C TRP A 43 -9.37 5.65 -11.04
N ARG A 44 -10.55 5.90 -11.64
CA ARG A 44 -11.81 6.03 -10.90
C ARG A 44 -12.62 4.75 -11.05
N PRO A 45 -13.06 4.10 -9.97
CA PRO A 45 -13.94 2.94 -10.06
C PRO A 45 -15.31 3.33 -10.58
N HIS A 46 -15.96 2.41 -11.29
CA HIS A 46 -17.29 2.65 -11.84
C HIS A 46 -18.39 2.67 -10.76
N GLY A 47 -18.16 2.01 -9.62
CA GLY A 47 -19.12 1.91 -8.51
C GLY A 47 -20.34 1.01 -8.79
N LEU A 48 -20.48 0.49 -10.02
CA LEU A 48 -21.61 -0.32 -10.47
C LEU A 48 -21.11 -1.57 -11.21
N LYS A 49 -21.83 -2.69 -11.07
CA LYS A 49 -21.51 -3.94 -11.79
C LYS A 49 -22.05 -3.97 -13.22
N TYR A 50 -23.09 -3.19 -13.50
CA TYR A 50 -23.75 -3.14 -14.78
C TYR A 50 -24.05 -1.70 -15.17
N ARG A 51 -23.98 -1.42 -16.46
CA ARG A 51 -24.34 -0.14 -17.07
C ARG A 51 -25.20 -0.40 -18.30
N LEU A 52 -26.17 0.48 -18.55
CA LEU A 52 -26.89 0.48 -19.81
C LEU A 52 -26.00 1.08 -20.89
N ASN A 53 -25.80 0.36 -21.99
CA ASN A 53 -25.06 0.87 -23.13
C ASN A 53 -25.82 2.07 -23.72
N PRO A 54 -25.21 3.26 -23.81
CA PRO A 54 -25.89 4.46 -24.28
C PRO A 54 -26.35 4.37 -25.75
N LYS A 55 -25.78 3.47 -26.55
CA LYS A 55 -26.13 3.29 -27.96
C LYS A 55 -27.21 2.23 -28.18
N THR A 56 -27.12 1.10 -27.48
CA THR A 56 -28.00 -0.05 -27.71
C THR A 56 -29.12 -0.19 -26.67
N GLY A 57 -29.01 0.51 -25.53
CA GLY A 57 -29.92 0.36 -24.40
C GLY A 57 -29.80 -0.98 -23.66
N GLN A 58 -28.88 -1.86 -24.08
CA GLN A 58 -28.71 -3.17 -23.46
C GLN A 58 -27.88 -3.08 -22.17
N ARG A 59 -28.15 -3.98 -21.23
CA ARG A 59 -27.43 -4.06 -19.96
C ARG A 59 -26.10 -4.78 -20.15
N GLU A 60 -25.00 -4.07 -19.97
CA GLU A 60 -23.63 -4.59 -20.09
C GLU A 60 -22.97 -4.68 -18.71
N ARG A 61 -22.17 -5.73 -18.51
CA ARG A 61 -21.34 -5.86 -17.30
C ARG A 61 -20.10 -4.99 -17.45
N VAL A 62 -19.84 -4.17 -16.45
CA VAL A 62 -18.63 -3.33 -16.39
C VAL A 62 -17.68 -3.92 -15.35
N GLN A 63 -16.38 -3.87 -15.66
CA GLN A 63 -15.33 -4.35 -14.77
C GLN A 63 -14.30 -3.25 -14.53
N ASP A 64 -13.91 -3.12 -13.28
CA ASP A 64 -12.84 -2.24 -12.85
C ASP A 64 -11.49 -2.94 -13.06
N VAL A 65 -10.69 -2.41 -13.99
CA VAL A 65 -9.33 -2.89 -14.29
C VAL A 65 -8.33 -1.87 -13.74
N PRO A 66 -7.47 -2.26 -12.78
CA PRO A 66 -6.58 -1.31 -12.13
C PRO A 66 -5.45 -0.88 -13.07
N VAL A 67 -5.09 0.40 -13.00
CA VAL A 67 -3.84 0.92 -13.56
C VAL A 67 -2.75 0.69 -12.53
N LEU A 68 -1.89 -0.30 -12.76
CA LEU A 68 -0.79 -0.65 -11.87
C LEU A 68 0.40 0.31 -12.11
N PRO A 69 0.78 1.12 -11.12
CA PRO A 69 1.96 1.95 -11.23
C PRO A 69 3.24 1.12 -11.06
N TYR A 70 4.33 1.62 -11.62
CA TYR A 70 5.68 1.16 -11.32
C TYR A 70 6.20 1.91 -10.10
N PHE A 71 6.68 1.16 -9.10
CA PHE A 71 7.32 1.72 -7.91
C PHE A 71 8.85 1.61 -8.08
N PRO A 72 9.58 2.73 -8.15
CA PRO A 72 11.03 2.69 -8.18
C PRO A 72 11.58 2.51 -6.75
N PRO A 73 12.88 2.21 -6.58
CA PRO A 73 13.48 1.95 -5.26
C PRO A 73 13.30 3.10 -4.25
N GLU A 74 13.24 4.35 -4.72
CA GLU A 74 13.03 5.52 -3.86
C GLU A 74 11.62 5.53 -3.21
N ALA A 75 10.67 4.78 -3.77
CA ALA A 75 9.35 4.60 -3.14
C ALA A 75 9.41 3.72 -1.89
N ASP A 76 10.37 2.78 -1.82
CA ASP A 76 10.57 1.94 -0.64
C ASP A 76 11.16 2.71 0.54
N GLU A 77 11.89 3.81 0.27
CA GLU A 77 12.49 4.70 1.26
C GLU A 77 11.53 5.84 1.69
N GLY A 78 10.43 6.03 0.98
CA GLY A 78 9.46 7.10 1.22
C GLY A 78 8.05 6.59 1.54
N LEU A 79 7.09 7.51 1.62
CA LEU A 79 5.67 7.18 1.78
C LEU A 79 4.84 7.87 0.69
N TRP A 80 4.50 7.14 -0.36
CA TRP A 80 3.87 7.71 -1.56
C TRP A 80 2.35 7.53 -1.61
N GLY A 81 1.75 6.82 -0.65
CA GLY A 81 0.29 6.71 -0.52
C GLY A 81 -0.38 5.95 -1.67
N GLY A 82 0.32 4.96 -2.24
CA GLY A 82 -0.11 4.18 -3.40
C GLY A 82 0.12 4.88 -4.75
N GLU A 83 0.67 6.10 -4.76
CA GLU A 83 1.13 6.73 -6.00
C GLU A 83 2.43 6.10 -6.50
N GLY A 84 2.66 6.18 -7.81
CA GLY A 84 3.86 5.65 -8.43
C GLY A 84 3.94 6.10 -9.89
N TRP A 85 4.93 5.60 -10.61
CA TRP A 85 5.16 6.02 -11.99
C TRP A 85 4.20 5.31 -12.92
N ILE A 86 3.47 6.06 -13.73
CA ILE A 86 2.62 5.49 -14.78
C ILE A 86 3.35 5.63 -16.10
N SER A 87 3.68 4.51 -16.72
CA SER A 87 4.21 4.49 -18.09
C SER A 87 3.10 4.11 -19.06
N GLY A 88 2.85 4.94 -20.06
CA GLY A 88 1.83 4.66 -21.05
C GLY A 88 2.03 5.46 -22.33
N PHE A 89 0.94 5.61 -23.08
CA PHE A 89 0.91 6.32 -24.33
C PHE A 89 -0.19 7.38 -24.32
N ARG A 90 0.04 8.47 -25.03
CA ARG A 90 -0.98 9.47 -25.33
C ARG A 90 -0.98 9.77 -26.82
N TYR A 91 -2.12 10.18 -27.35
CA TYR A 91 -2.19 10.74 -28.69
C TYR A 91 -1.95 12.25 -28.65
N ALA A 92 -1.31 12.80 -29.69
CA ALA A 92 -1.14 14.25 -29.79
C ALA A 92 -2.51 14.94 -29.86
N ASN A 93 -2.65 16.10 -29.20
CA ASN A 93 -3.91 16.85 -29.13
C ASN A 93 -5.14 16.05 -28.65
N ASN A 94 -4.93 14.88 -28.00
CA ASN A 94 -5.96 13.91 -27.62
C ASN A 94 -6.81 13.37 -28.80
N ASP A 95 -6.29 13.42 -30.03
CA ASP A 95 -6.97 12.88 -31.21
C ASP A 95 -6.37 11.53 -31.63
N LYS A 96 -7.21 10.49 -31.69
CA LYS A 96 -6.81 9.12 -32.06
C LYS A 96 -6.18 9.01 -33.45
N LEU A 97 -6.49 9.92 -34.37
CA LEU A 97 -5.93 9.92 -35.73
C LEU A 97 -4.50 10.48 -35.79
N THR A 98 -4.03 11.12 -34.70
CA THR A 98 -2.68 11.67 -34.63
C THR A 98 -1.65 10.64 -34.14
N SER A 99 -0.38 11.04 -34.09
CA SER A 99 0.71 10.19 -33.64
C SER A 99 0.59 9.80 -32.16
N ARG A 100 0.95 8.55 -31.86
CA ARG A 100 1.00 8.00 -30.51
C ARG A 100 2.38 8.25 -29.90
N VAL A 101 2.42 8.95 -28.77
CA VAL A 101 3.65 9.33 -28.05
C VAL A 101 3.72 8.64 -26.70
N ARG A 102 4.89 8.08 -26.35
CA ARG A 102 5.14 7.50 -25.02
C ARG A 102 5.19 8.62 -23.97
N LYS A 103 4.48 8.46 -22.87
CA LYS A 103 4.47 9.40 -21.74
C LYS A 103 4.71 8.65 -20.44
N LEU A 104 5.55 9.26 -19.60
CA LEU A 104 5.76 8.86 -18.22
C LEU A 104 5.16 9.94 -17.33
N TRP A 105 4.24 9.56 -16.45
CA TRP A 105 3.70 10.42 -15.41
C TRP A 105 4.36 10.06 -14.09
N ARG A 106 4.92 11.07 -13.42
CA ARG A 106 5.60 10.93 -12.12
C ARG A 106 4.81 11.68 -11.06
N PRO A 107 4.73 11.16 -9.82
CA PRO A 107 4.12 11.86 -8.71
C PRO A 107 4.99 13.05 -8.28
N GLN A 108 4.37 14.00 -7.57
CA GLN A 108 5.08 15.12 -6.96
C GLN A 108 5.51 14.74 -5.55
N LEU A 109 6.81 14.84 -5.28
CA LEU A 109 7.41 14.46 -4.00
C LEU A 109 7.84 15.68 -3.19
N PHE A 110 7.67 15.61 -1.88
CA PHE A 110 8.03 16.64 -0.92
C PHE A 110 8.79 15.99 0.23
N SER A 111 9.85 16.65 0.72
CA SER A 111 10.49 16.25 1.96
C SER A 111 9.78 16.94 3.13
N ARG A 112 9.24 16.14 4.06
CA ARG A 112 8.53 16.62 5.25
C ARG A 112 8.98 15.85 6.48
N GLN A 113 8.90 16.51 7.63
CA GLN A 113 9.19 15.89 8.91
C GLN A 113 7.88 15.40 9.53
N LEU A 114 7.79 14.10 9.80
CA LEU A 114 6.63 13.47 10.44
C LEU A 114 7.04 12.94 11.81
N TYR A 115 6.29 13.31 12.84
CA TYR A 115 6.51 12.83 14.20
C TYR A 115 5.62 11.62 14.51
N SER A 116 6.18 10.64 15.20
CA SER A 116 5.47 9.46 15.72
C SER A 116 5.43 9.50 17.24
N GLU A 117 4.23 9.37 17.81
CA GLU A 117 4.01 9.31 19.26
C GLU A 117 4.45 7.95 19.82
N ILE A 118 4.20 6.86 19.07
CA ILE A 118 4.58 5.50 19.49
C ILE A 118 6.10 5.33 19.45
N LEU A 119 6.76 5.95 18.46
CA LEU A 119 8.21 5.85 18.31
C LEU A 119 8.98 6.94 19.08
N ASP A 120 8.30 8.00 19.51
CA ASP A 120 8.84 9.24 20.09
C ASP A 120 10.00 9.82 19.26
N ASN A 121 9.83 9.86 17.94
CA ASN A 121 10.85 10.32 17.03
C ASN A 121 10.26 11.02 15.80
N THR A 122 11.04 11.95 15.24
CA THR A 122 10.71 12.70 14.02
C THR A 122 11.51 12.14 12.85
N PHE A 123 10.83 11.85 11.75
CA PHE A 123 11.42 11.27 10.56
C PHE A 123 11.33 12.24 9.38
N PRO A 124 12.45 12.58 8.71
CA PRO A 124 12.42 13.28 7.43
C PRO A 124 12.10 12.26 6.32
N ILE A 125 10.86 12.27 5.82
CA ILE A 125 10.36 11.29 4.84
C ILE A 125 9.95 12.02 3.55
N ALA A 126 10.25 11.41 2.40
CA ALA A 126 9.71 11.84 1.11
C ALA A 126 8.25 11.38 0.98
N VAL A 127 7.34 12.35 0.88
CA VAL A 127 5.88 12.14 0.84
C VAL A 127 5.25 12.78 -0.39
N THR A 128 4.12 12.24 -0.83
CA THR A 128 3.24 12.87 -1.83
C THR A 128 2.17 13.71 -1.12
N MET A 129 1.50 14.60 -1.85
CA MET A 129 0.34 15.35 -1.30
C MET A 129 -0.76 14.40 -0.83
N ARG A 130 -1.06 13.35 -1.61
CA ARG A 130 -2.04 12.32 -1.22
C ARG A 130 -1.69 11.66 0.11
N THR A 131 -0.42 11.36 0.37
CA THR A 131 -0.02 10.78 1.66
C THR A 131 -0.36 11.71 2.81
N LEU A 132 -0.14 13.02 2.66
CA LEU A 132 -0.50 14.01 3.68
C LEU A 132 -2.02 14.04 3.91
N ASP A 133 -2.81 14.07 2.83
CA ASP A 133 -4.28 14.03 2.92
C ASP A 133 -4.78 12.75 3.64
N LEU A 134 -4.14 11.60 3.38
CA LEU A 134 -4.47 10.33 4.04
C LEU A 134 -4.07 10.32 5.53
N ILE A 135 -2.95 10.96 5.88
CA ILE A 135 -2.53 11.15 7.28
C ILE A 135 -3.55 12.00 8.03
N ASP A 136 -3.99 13.10 7.43
CA ASP A 136 -5.00 13.99 8.00
C ASP A 136 -6.35 13.28 8.15
N ALA A 137 -6.78 12.54 7.12
CA ALA A 137 -8.00 11.73 7.18
C ALA A 137 -7.93 10.60 8.23
N ALA A 138 -6.73 10.09 8.53
CA ALA A 138 -6.51 9.10 9.57
C ALA A 138 -6.40 9.70 10.99
N TYR A 139 -6.36 11.04 11.09
CA TYR A 139 -6.13 11.82 12.31
C TYR A 139 -4.76 11.56 12.96
N GLY A 140 -3.73 11.35 12.16
CA GLY A 140 -2.35 11.23 12.65
C GLY A 140 -1.51 10.22 11.89
N PHE A 141 -0.19 10.43 11.95
CA PHE A 141 0.79 9.60 11.25
C PHE A 141 0.76 8.14 11.70
N ASP A 142 0.77 7.90 13.02
CA ASP A 142 0.76 6.55 13.59
C ASP A 142 -0.51 5.79 13.20
N PHE A 143 -1.68 6.46 13.23
CA PHE A 143 -2.93 5.86 12.79
C PHE A 143 -2.92 5.50 11.31
N TYR A 144 -2.38 6.38 10.45
CA TYR A 144 -2.25 6.09 9.03
C TYR A 144 -1.43 4.81 8.79
N ILE A 145 -0.26 4.68 9.43
CA ILE A 145 0.59 3.49 9.28
C ILE A 145 -0.09 2.22 9.82
N LEU A 146 -0.74 2.30 10.97
CA LEU A 146 -1.41 1.15 11.59
C LEU A 146 -2.67 0.71 10.83
N LYS A 147 -3.48 1.64 10.33
CA LYS A 147 -4.73 1.36 9.58
C LYS A 147 -4.47 0.90 8.15
N THR A 148 -3.46 1.45 7.48
CA THR A 148 -3.23 1.18 6.05
C THR A 148 -2.68 -0.24 5.84
N PRO A 149 -3.27 -1.06 4.96
CA PRO A 149 -2.77 -2.40 4.66
C PRO A 149 -1.48 -2.35 3.83
N GLN A 150 -0.69 -3.43 3.85
CA GLN A 150 0.59 -3.53 3.14
C GLN A 150 0.46 -3.19 1.64
N ARG A 151 -0.63 -3.64 1.01
CA ARG A 151 -0.86 -3.47 -0.42
C ARG A 151 -1.14 -2.03 -0.86
N ASP A 152 -1.59 -1.18 0.07
CA ASP A 152 -1.90 0.25 -0.19
C ASP A 152 -0.75 1.16 0.26
N LEU A 153 0.01 0.72 1.26
CA LEU A 153 1.17 1.45 1.75
C LEU A 153 2.31 1.47 0.72
N CYS A 154 2.49 0.37 -0.01
CA CYS A 154 3.45 0.20 -1.12
C CYS A 154 4.88 0.69 -0.81
N SER A 155 5.31 0.59 0.45
CA SER A 155 6.63 1.08 0.90
C SER A 155 7.21 0.14 1.96
N LYS A 156 8.48 -0.22 1.78
CA LYS A 156 9.24 -1.00 2.75
C LYS A 156 9.42 -0.25 4.07
N LEU A 157 9.84 1.02 4.03
CA LEU A 157 9.99 1.88 5.22
C LEU A 157 8.69 1.92 6.03
N GLY A 158 7.55 2.12 5.36
CA GLY A 158 6.25 2.16 6.02
C GLY A 158 5.93 0.85 6.76
N MET A 159 6.26 -0.30 6.17
CA MET A 159 6.05 -1.60 6.80
C MET A 159 7.03 -1.86 7.95
N GLU A 160 8.26 -1.36 7.87
CA GLU A 160 9.23 -1.41 8.96
C GLU A 160 8.79 -0.57 10.16
N LEU A 161 8.30 0.65 9.91
CA LEU A 161 7.70 1.50 10.94
C LEU A 161 6.49 0.82 11.57
N LYS A 162 5.60 0.25 10.75
CA LYS A 162 4.43 -0.50 11.24
C LYS A 162 4.84 -1.64 12.17
N ARG A 163 5.84 -2.45 11.77
CA ARG A 163 6.38 -3.53 12.60
C ARG A 163 6.95 -2.98 13.89
N ALA A 164 7.76 -1.91 13.84
CA ALA A 164 8.35 -1.31 15.04
C ALA A 164 7.29 -0.83 16.03
N MET A 165 6.26 -0.13 15.53
CA MET A 165 5.12 0.33 16.34
C MET A 165 4.37 -0.83 16.99
N LEU A 166 4.01 -1.85 16.21
CA LEU A 166 3.31 -3.04 16.71
C LEU A 166 4.13 -3.80 17.77
N MET A 167 5.45 -3.92 17.56
CA MET A 167 6.33 -4.55 18.55
C MET A 167 6.40 -3.77 19.86
N ARG A 168 6.45 -2.42 19.81
CA ARG A 168 6.42 -1.58 21.02
C ARG A 168 5.10 -1.70 21.76
N LEU A 169 3.98 -1.66 21.03
CA LEU A 169 2.64 -1.83 21.62
C LEU A 169 2.48 -3.22 22.26
N ALA A 170 2.92 -4.28 21.59
CA ALA A 170 2.82 -5.65 22.11
C ALA A 170 3.66 -5.87 23.38
N LYS A 171 4.86 -5.29 23.45
CA LYS A 171 5.74 -5.40 24.61
C LYS A 171 5.33 -4.52 25.79
N LYS A 172 4.46 -3.52 25.59
CA LYS A 172 4.23 -2.41 26.53
C LYS A 172 5.56 -1.81 26.99
N ASP A 173 6.37 -1.42 26.00
CA ASP A 173 7.77 -1.06 26.21
C ASP A 173 7.93 -0.03 27.34
N ALA A 174 8.71 -0.38 28.37
CA ALA A 174 8.90 0.47 29.54
C ALA A 174 9.76 1.70 29.23
N ASP A 175 10.56 1.62 28.15
CA ASP A 175 11.47 2.66 27.72
C ASP A 175 10.77 3.82 26.99
N LEU A 176 9.49 3.68 26.65
CA LEU A 176 8.70 4.75 26.04
C LEU A 176 8.29 5.77 27.11
N TYR A 177 8.77 7.01 27.00
CA TYR A 177 8.59 8.06 28.01
C TYR A 177 8.97 7.60 29.42
N PRO A 178 10.26 7.33 29.70
CA PRO A 178 10.69 6.75 30.96
C PRO A 178 10.34 7.63 32.17
N ASN A 179 10.26 8.94 31.96
CA ASN A 179 9.93 9.91 33.01
C ASN A 179 8.43 10.16 33.18
N ASP A 180 7.58 9.76 32.22
CA ASP A 180 6.15 10.09 32.18
C ASP A 180 5.28 8.83 31.99
N PRO A 181 5.03 8.04 33.05
CA PRO A 181 4.28 6.79 32.96
C PRO A 181 2.81 7.00 32.55
N GLU A 182 2.20 8.12 32.96
CA GLU A 182 0.82 8.47 32.60
C GLU A 182 0.68 8.65 31.08
N LYS A 183 1.62 9.38 30.46
CA LYS A 183 1.64 9.61 29.02
C LYS A 183 1.80 8.31 28.24
N ARG A 184 2.67 7.41 28.71
CA ARG A 184 2.85 6.07 28.12
C ARG A 184 1.54 5.28 28.15
N GLU A 185 0.82 5.29 29.26
CA GLU A 185 -0.46 4.59 29.38
C GLU A 185 -1.56 5.22 28.51
N GLN A 186 -1.61 6.55 28.40
CA GLN A 186 -2.52 7.25 27.48
C GLN A 186 -2.28 6.85 26.02
N ILE A 187 -1.01 6.83 25.58
CA ILE A 187 -0.65 6.44 24.21
C ILE A 187 -1.02 4.99 23.96
N TYR A 188 -0.69 4.09 24.88
CA TYR A 188 -1.10 2.69 24.76
C TYR A 188 -2.63 2.55 24.63
N ASN A 189 -3.39 3.24 25.48
CA ASN A 189 -4.84 3.23 25.44
C ASN A 189 -5.42 3.84 24.15
N LYS A 190 -4.76 4.82 23.55
CA LYS A 190 -5.13 5.43 22.27
C LYS A 190 -5.00 4.45 21.09
N TYR A 191 -3.92 3.66 21.05
CA TYR A 191 -3.62 2.79 19.91
C TYR A 191 -4.03 1.31 20.11
N LYS A 192 -4.59 0.94 21.27
CA LYS A 192 -4.86 -0.47 21.59
C LYS A 192 -5.81 -1.22 20.66
N VAL A 193 -6.68 -0.48 19.98
CA VAL A 193 -7.65 -1.02 19.01
C VAL A 193 -6.96 -1.71 17.82
N HIS A 194 -5.68 -1.40 17.56
CA HIS A 194 -4.94 -1.92 16.41
C HIS A 194 -4.06 -3.14 16.70
N PHE A 195 -3.96 -3.60 17.95
CA PHE A 195 -3.17 -4.79 18.31
C PHE A 195 -3.96 -5.90 19.03
N LEU A 196 -5.15 -5.60 19.59
CA LEU A 196 -6.08 -6.58 20.18
C LEU A 196 -7.00 -7.17 19.11
#